data_AF-A0A956KFV5-F1
#
_entry.id   AF-A0A956KFV5-F1
#
_cell.length_a   1.000
_cell.length_b   1.000
_cell.length_c   1.000
_cell.angle_alpha   90.00
_cell.angle_beta   90.00
_cell.angle_gamma   90.00
#
_symmetry.space_group_name_H-M   'P 1'
#
loop_
_entity.id
_entity.type
_entity.pdbx_description
1 polymer ?
#
loop_
_entity_poly.entity_id
_entity_poly.type
_entity_poly.pdbx_seq_one_letter_code
_entity_poly.pdbx_strand_id
1 'polypeptide(L)'
;MKTFRGLVYVRHGRVGTRSEGPDYMLQTYKGDYLLALGERYPWAPDYQLEFYGRKMVEIEGELIDGQTIKVSRIEQILSPMIPRPEHHAPHTGEPFELRFGQRVHLADAPLDVEFLTVQEDSRCPIGVTCVWAGRCTVTLALTPEGQDGQKVDLTIQPGDPKAAIAELLGYQVELHAVKPHPTKATPQPAHSLYTVVIELHKSA
;
A
#
# COMPACT_ATOMS: atom_id res chain seq x y z
N MET A 1 -27.16 11.22 -6.83
CA MET A 1 -25.80 11.45 -6.27
C MET A 1 -24.82 11.51 -7.42
N LYS A 2 -23.86 12.44 -7.37
CA LYS A 2 -22.79 12.64 -8.36
C LYS A 2 -21.45 12.60 -7.65
N THR A 3 -20.41 12.25 -8.41
CA THR A 3 -19.02 12.26 -7.93
C THR A 3 -18.32 13.53 -8.40
N PHE A 4 -17.65 14.20 -7.47
CA PHE A 4 -16.87 15.41 -7.69
C PHE A 4 -15.42 15.16 -7.28
N ARG A 5 -14.47 15.73 -8.01
CA ARG A 5 -13.04 15.60 -7.72
C ARG A 5 -12.39 16.97 -7.75
N GLY A 6 -11.59 17.28 -6.74
CA GLY A 6 -10.98 18.60 -6.61
C GLY A 6 -10.12 18.77 -5.37
N LEU A 7 -9.56 19.96 -5.24
CA LEU A 7 -8.79 20.38 -4.07
C LEU A 7 -9.72 21.03 -3.05
N VAL A 8 -9.73 20.54 -1.80
CA VAL A 8 -10.43 21.25 -0.73
C VAL A 8 -9.57 22.41 -0.24
N TYR A 9 -10.16 23.59 -0.13
CA TYR A 9 -9.51 24.74 0.47
C TYR A 9 -10.49 25.52 1.36
N VAL A 10 -9.95 26.23 2.34
CA VAL A 10 -10.75 27.05 3.25
C VAL A 10 -10.67 28.50 2.79
N ARG A 11 -11.83 29.08 2.50
CA ARG A 11 -11.97 30.51 2.27
C ARG A 11 -12.43 31.15 3.57
N HIS A 12 -11.68 32.15 4.02
CA HIS A 12 -12.10 33.02 5.10
C HIS A 12 -12.72 34.28 4.47
N GLY A 13 -13.90 34.70 4.97
CA GLY A 13 -14.52 35.96 4.57
C GLY A 13 -13.59 37.16 4.79
N ARG A 14 -13.81 38.26 4.07
CA ARG A 14 -13.06 39.51 4.28
C ARG A 14 -13.45 40.08 5.64
N VAL A 15 -12.67 39.73 6.67
CA VAL A 15 -12.68 40.25 8.05
C VAL A 15 -13.63 41.44 8.23
N GLY A 16 -14.89 41.14 8.55
CA GLY A 16 -15.93 42.14 8.66
C GLY A 16 -17.16 41.60 9.39
N THR A 17 -17.21 41.83 10.71
CA THR A 17 -18.25 41.39 11.67
C THR A 17 -18.18 39.92 12.09
N ARG A 18 -18.46 39.67 13.37
CA ARG A 18 -18.05 38.50 14.18
C ARG A 18 -18.79 37.18 13.86
N SER A 19 -19.30 37.04 12.63
CA SER A 19 -20.20 35.95 12.21
C SER A 19 -19.72 35.16 10.99
N GLU A 20 -18.58 35.53 10.40
CA GLU A 20 -18.02 34.82 9.24
C GLU A 20 -17.09 33.70 9.72
N GLY A 21 -17.53 32.45 9.63
CA GLY A 21 -16.68 31.28 9.87
C GLY A 21 -16.03 30.75 8.58
N PRO A 22 -15.35 29.60 8.66
CA PRO A 22 -14.66 29.02 7.51
C PRO A 22 -15.67 28.49 6.48
N ASP A 23 -15.49 28.89 5.22
CA ASP A 23 -16.16 28.27 4.07
C ASP A 23 -15.24 27.21 3.46
N TYR A 24 -15.72 25.97 3.46
CA TYR A 24 -15.01 24.85 2.86
C TYR A 24 -15.39 24.75 1.39
N MET A 25 -14.43 24.97 0.52
CA MET A 25 -14.62 25.00 -0.93
C MET A 25 -13.94 23.81 -1.58
N LEU A 26 -14.54 23.27 -2.64
CA LEU A 26 -13.93 22.30 -3.56
C LEU A 26 -13.58 22.99 -4.87
N GLN A 27 -12.29 23.19 -5.12
CA GLN A 27 -11.79 23.69 -6.40
C GLN A 27 -11.72 22.56 -7.41
N THR A 28 -12.42 22.73 -8.54
CA THR A 28 -12.41 21.78 -9.66
C THR A 28 -12.05 22.50 -10.97
N TYR A 29 -11.84 21.76 -12.05
CA TYR A 29 -11.65 22.36 -13.38
C TYR A 29 -12.88 23.13 -13.91
N LYS A 30 -14.07 22.87 -13.36
CA LYS A 30 -15.32 23.55 -13.73
C LYS A 30 -15.59 24.81 -12.91
N GLY A 31 -14.80 25.03 -11.86
CA GLY A 31 -15.01 26.09 -10.88
C GLY A 31 -15.06 25.54 -9.44
N ASP A 32 -15.42 26.44 -8.54
CA ASP A 32 -15.39 26.21 -7.10
C ASP A 32 -16.79 25.97 -6.56
N TYR A 33 -16.93 24.98 -5.68
CA TYR A 33 -18.19 24.59 -5.07
C TYR A 33 -18.11 24.66 -3.54
N LEU A 34 -19.15 25.17 -2.88
CA LEU A 34 -19.25 25.17 -1.42
C LEU A 34 -19.57 23.74 -0.93
N LEU A 35 -18.90 23.28 0.11
CA LEU A 35 -19.14 21.96 0.71
C LEU A 35 -20.03 22.07 1.95
N ALA A 36 -21.07 21.23 2.01
CA ALA A 36 -21.96 21.11 3.16
C ALA A 36 -22.12 19.64 3.56
N LEU A 37 -21.51 19.24 4.69
CA LEU A 37 -21.58 17.87 5.20
C LEU A 37 -22.72 17.67 6.23
N GLY A 38 -23.14 18.75 6.91
CA GLY A 38 -24.24 18.74 7.87
C GLY A 38 -24.72 20.15 8.22
N GLU A 39 -25.76 20.25 9.05
CA GLU A 39 -26.22 21.53 9.58
C GLU A 39 -25.24 22.06 10.62
N ARG A 40 -24.74 23.28 10.41
CA ARG A 40 -23.83 23.95 11.35
C ARG A 40 -24.12 25.44 11.41
N TYR A 41 -23.73 26.05 12.52
CA TYR A 41 -23.67 27.51 12.60
C TYR A 41 -22.58 28.05 11.68
N PRO A 42 -22.77 29.22 11.05
CA PRO A 42 -21.80 29.79 10.11
C PRO A 42 -20.38 29.94 10.67
N TRP A 43 -20.25 30.22 11.97
CA TRP A 43 -18.96 30.41 12.65
C TRP A 43 -18.30 29.11 13.11
N ALA A 44 -19.03 28.00 13.16
CA ALA A 44 -18.52 26.75 13.71
C ALA A 44 -17.66 26.01 12.67
N PRO A 45 -16.42 25.60 12.97
CA PRO A 45 -15.64 24.79 12.04
C PRO A 45 -16.30 23.43 11.81
N ASP A 46 -16.17 22.92 10.59
CA ASP A 46 -16.52 21.54 10.27
C ASP A 46 -15.21 20.74 10.31
N TYR A 47 -14.94 20.05 11.42
CA TYR A 47 -13.66 19.35 11.61
C TYR A 47 -13.41 18.26 10.57
N GLN A 48 -14.46 17.68 9.98
CA GLN A 48 -14.29 16.68 8.94
C GLN A 48 -13.85 17.35 7.64
N LEU A 49 -14.47 18.46 7.23
CA LEU A 49 -14.02 19.21 6.05
C LEU A 49 -12.67 19.90 6.27
N GLU A 50 -12.40 20.38 7.49
CA GLU A 50 -11.10 20.94 7.91
C GLU A 50 -9.98 19.91 7.76
N PHE A 51 -10.22 18.65 8.15
CA PHE A 51 -9.25 17.57 7.97
C PHE A 51 -8.86 17.37 6.49
N TYR A 52 -9.76 17.66 5.56
CA TYR A 52 -9.49 17.57 4.13
C TYR A 52 -8.87 18.83 3.53
N GLY A 53 -8.70 19.90 4.31
CA GLY A 53 -8.07 21.15 3.87
C GLY A 53 -6.72 20.90 3.19
N ARG A 54 -6.55 21.48 1.99
CA ARG A 54 -5.38 21.34 1.10
C ARG A 54 -5.14 19.92 0.56
N LYS A 55 -6.13 19.03 0.63
CA LYS A 55 -6.05 17.68 0.05
C LYS A 55 -6.89 17.57 -1.23
N MET A 56 -6.40 16.79 -2.18
CA MET A 56 -7.22 16.33 -3.30
C MET A 56 -8.21 15.29 -2.79
N VAL A 57 -9.48 15.43 -3.13
CA VAL A 57 -10.55 14.55 -2.66
C VAL A 57 -11.48 14.12 -3.77
N GLU A 58 -12.12 12.97 -3.56
CA GLU A 58 -13.30 12.52 -4.26
C GLU A 58 -14.49 12.65 -3.30
N ILE A 59 -15.57 13.30 -3.78
CA ILE A 59 -16.78 13.56 -3.00
C ILE A 59 -17.96 12.94 -3.72
N GLU A 60 -18.74 12.13 -3.01
CA GLU A 60 -20.08 11.72 -3.43
C GLU A 60 -21.11 12.62 -2.76
N GLY A 61 -21.96 13.25 -3.56
CA GLY A 61 -22.94 14.19 -3.03
C GLY A 61 -23.99 14.65 -4.04
N GLU A 62 -24.79 15.62 -3.64
CA GLU A 62 -25.80 16.26 -4.47
C GLU A 62 -25.46 17.74 -4.66
N LEU A 63 -25.57 18.24 -5.89
CA LEU A 63 -25.37 19.64 -6.19
C LEU A 63 -26.68 20.40 -6.01
N ILE A 64 -26.72 21.27 -5.02
CA ILE A 64 -27.82 22.16 -4.67
C ILE A 64 -27.49 23.55 -5.21
N ASP A 65 -28.50 24.21 -5.81
CA ASP A 65 -28.42 25.57 -6.35
C ASP A 65 -27.27 25.82 -7.34
N GLY A 66 -26.73 24.74 -7.94
CA GLY A 66 -25.63 24.78 -8.90
C GLY A 66 -24.25 25.12 -8.30
N GLN A 67 -24.16 25.47 -7.02
CA GLN A 67 -22.92 25.95 -6.38
C GLN A 67 -22.56 25.25 -5.07
N THR A 68 -23.50 24.55 -4.43
CA THR A 68 -23.28 23.89 -3.14
C THR A 68 -23.37 22.38 -3.28
N ILE A 69 -22.33 21.65 -2.88
CA ILE A 69 -22.34 20.20 -2.82
C ILE A 69 -22.74 19.77 -1.40
N LYS A 70 -23.90 19.15 -1.28
CA LYS A 70 -24.28 18.40 -0.09
C LYS A 70 -23.51 17.08 -0.08
N VAL A 71 -22.50 17.01 0.78
CA VAL A 71 -21.55 15.90 0.87
C VAL A 71 -22.22 14.72 1.59
N SER A 72 -22.21 13.55 0.96
CA SER A 72 -22.62 12.28 1.57
C SER A 72 -21.43 11.42 1.96
N ARG A 73 -20.36 11.46 1.15
CA ARG A 73 -19.08 10.80 1.42
C ARG A 73 -17.95 11.65 0.85
N ILE A 74 -16.82 11.66 1.55
CA ILE A 74 -15.60 12.35 1.13
C ILE A 74 -14.40 11.46 1.42
N GLU A 75 -13.52 11.29 0.44
CA GLU A 75 -12.29 10.51 0.57
C GLU A 75 -11.12 11.26 -0.07
N GLN A 76 -9.94 11.11 0.50
CA GLN A 76 -8.73 11.70 -0.07
C GLN A 76 -8.30 10.91 -1.32
N ILE A 77 -8.07 11.61 -2.42
CA ILE A 77 -7.38 11.04 -3.58
C ILE A 77 -5.89 10.98 -3.23
N LEU A 78 -5.42 9.77 -2.98
CA LEU A 78 -3.99 9.52 -2.76
C LEU A 78 -3.26 9.60 -4.10
N SER A 79 -2.47 10.67 -4.30
CA SER A 79 -1.55 10.73 -5.44
C SER A 79 -0.38 9.77 -5.18
N PRO A 80 -0.03 8.89 -6.12
CA PRO A 80 1.09 7.94 -5.96
C PRO A 80 2.46 8.62 -5.83
N MET A 81 2.57 9.93 -6.06
CA MET A 81 3.84 10.68 -6.03
C MET A 81 4.16 11.35 -4.70
N ILE A 82 3.30 11.25 -3.68
CA ILE A 82 3.64 11.71 -2.32
C ILE A 82 4.20 10.51 -1.54
N PRO A 83 5.46 10.54 -1.06
CA PRO A 83 6.02 9.45 -0.29
C PRO A 83 5.18 9.23 0.98
N ARG A 84 4.73 8.00 1.18
CA ARG A 84 3.95 7.60 2.37
C ARG A 84 4.89 7.54 3.58
N PRO A 85 4.47 7.95 4.78
CA PRO A 85 5.31 7.86 5.97
C PRO A 85 5.69 6.44 6.43
N GLU A 86 5.34 5.36 5.70
CA GLU A 86 5.53 3.98 6.17
C GLU A 86 6.00 2.99 5.09
N HIS A 87 6.81 3.46 4.13
CA HIS A 87 7.70 2.58 3.38
C HIS A 87 9.13 3.08 3.64
N HIS A 88 9.62 2.84 4.86
CA HIS A 88 11.07 2.88 5.06
C HIS A 88 11.64 1.81 4.13
N ALA A 89 12.61 2.18 3.30
CA ALA A 89 13.37 1.19 2.55
C ALA A 89 13.88 0.16 3.58
N PRO A 90 13.68 -1.14 3.33
CA PRO A 90 14.03 -2.16 4.32
C PRO A 90 15.52 -2.13 4.62
N HIS A 91 15.87 -2.40 5.88
CA HIS A 91 17.25 -2.56 6.30
C HIS A 91 17.62 -4.03 6.33
N THR A 92 18.92 -4.30 6.28
CA THR A 92 19.47 -5.62 6.56
C THR A 92 19.21 -5.97 8.03
N GLY A 93 18.74 -7.20 8.30
CA GLY A 93 18.43 -7.70 9.64
C GLY A 93 17.01 -7.38 10.15
N GLU A 94 16.14 -6.87 9.28
CA GLU A 94 14.72 -6.70 9.57
C GLU A 94 13.88 -7.45 8.53
N PRO A 95 12.90 -8.28 8.93
CA PRO A 95 11.97 -8.90 7.99
C PRO A 95 11.08 -7.87 7.30
N PHE A 96 10.90 -8.00 5.99
CA PHE A 96 10.01 -7.14 5.19
C PHE A 96 9.20 -7.94 4.17
N GLU A 97 8.07 -7.38 3.75
CA GLU A 97 7.15 -8.02 2.80
C GLU A 97 7.37 -7.53 1.36
N LEU A 98 7.44 -8.46 0.41
CA LEU A 98 7.48 -8.20 -1.04
C LEU A 98 6.27 -8.80 -1.73
N ARG A 99 5.64 -8.02 -2.60
CA ARG A 99 4.58 -8.49 -3.51
C ARG A 99 5.21 -9.08 -4.77
N PHE A 100 4.47 -9.98 -5.44
CA PHE A 100 4.89 -10.52 -6.73
C PHE A 100 5.23 -9.40 -7.73
N GLY A 101 6.42 -9.47 -8.33
CA GLY A 101 6.96 -8.47 -9.26
C GLY A 101 7.40 -7.15 -8.61
N GLN A 102 7.37 -7.04 -7.27
CA GLN A 102 7.87 -5.86 -6.57
C GLN A 102 9.38 -5.94 -6.43
N ARG A 103 10.04 -4.82 -6.77
CA ARG A 103 11.46 -4.55 -6.49
C ARG A 103 11.58 -3.51 -5.39
N VAL A 104 12.49 -3.72 -4.45
CA VAL A 104 12.82 -2.76 -3.37
C VAL A 104 14.33 -2.57 -3.29
N HIS A 105 14.75 -1.36 -2.97
CA HIS A 105 16.13 -1.03 -2.65
C HIS A 105 16.32 -1.12 -1.13
N LEU A 106 17.41 -1.74 -0.67
CA LEU A 106 17.75 -1.73 0.76
C LEU A 106 18.27 -0.34 1.18
N ALA A 107 17.87 0.13 2.36
CA ALA A 107 18.26 1.46 2.84
C ALA A 107 19.74 1.55 3.26
N ASP A 108 20.30 0.44 3.73
CA ASP A 108 21.64 0.33 4.34
C ASP A 108 22.64 -0.43 3.46
N ALA A 109 22.24 -0.85 2.27
CA ALA A 109 23.05 -1.61 1.33
C ALA A 109 22.74 -1.23 -0.13
N PRO A 110 23.75 -1.15 -1.03
CA PRO A 110 23.54 -0.87 -2.44
C PRO A 110 23.03 -2.12 -3.19
N LEU A 111 21.86 -2.62 -2.79
CA LEU A 111 21.27 -3.88 -3.24
C LEU A 111 19.77 -3.70 -3.48
N ASP A 112 19.33 -4.09 -4.68
CA ASP A 112 17.92 -4.25 -4.99
C ASP A 112 17.49 -5.71 -4.82
N VAL A 113 16.32 -5.92 -4.25
CA VAL A 113 15.69 -7.24 -4.08
C VAL A 113 14.35 -7.27 -4.79
N GLU A 114 14.12 -8.27 -5.62
CA GLU A 114 12.89 -8.43 -6.40
C GLU A 114 12.30 -9.82 -6.24
N PHE A 115 10.98 -9.90 -6.05
CA PHE A 115 10.26 -11.18 -6.07
C PHE A 115 9.79 -11.51 -7.49
N LEU A 116 10.48 -12.45 -8.14
CA LEU A 116 10.28 -12.75 -9.56
C LEU A 116 9.11 -13.70 -9.81
N THR A 117 9.11 -14.87 -9.16
CA THR A 117 8.09 -15.89 -9.41
C THR A 117 7.95 -16.90 -8.29
N VAL A 118 6.77 -17.53 -8.21
CA VAL A 118 6.57 -18.80 -7.53
C VAL A 118 6.85 -19.91 -8.55
N GLN A 119 7.82 -20.78 -8.27
CA GLN A 119 8.15 -21.93 -9.12
C GLN A 119 7.18 -23.09 -8.87
N GLU A 120 6.89 -23.34 -7.60
CA GLU A 120 6.00 -24.41 -7.16
C GLU A 120 5.28 -23.97 -5.89
N ASP A 121 3.99 -24.27 -5.77
CA ASP A 121 3.29 -24.27 -4.49
C ASP A 121 2.45 -25.55 -4.38
N SER A 122 2.99 -26.51 -3.65
CA SER A 122 2.33 -27.78 -3.31
C SER A 122 1.97 -27.86 -1.82
N ARG A 123 1.99 -26.73 -1.10
CA ARG A 123 1.65 -26.68 0.33
C ARG A 123 0.26 -27.25 0.56
N CYS A 124 0.13 -28.09 1.59
CA CYS A 124 -1.15 -28.69 1.94
C CYS A 124 -2.20 -27.60 2.18
N PRO A 125 -3.33 -27.59 1.44
CA PRO A 125 -4.33 -26.55 1.59
C PRO A 125 -4.99 -26.57 2.97
N ILE A 126 -5.33 -25.38 3.48
CA ILE A 126 -6.07 -25.25 4.74
C ILE A 126 -7.43 -25.96 4.61
N GLY A 127 -7.73 -26.81 5.60
CA GLY A 127 -8.95 -27.62 5.64
C GLY A 127 -8.86 -28.96 4.89
N VAL A 128 -7.64 -29.36 4.48
CA VAL A 128 -7.37 -30.66 3.85
C VAL A 128 -6.39 -31.45 4.72
N THR A 129 -6.54 -32.77 4.77
CA THR A 129 -5.60 -33.68 5.43
C THR A 129 -4.68 -34.29 4.39
N CYS A 130 -3.41 -33.87 4.36
CA CYS A 130 -2.42 -34.39 3.43
C CYS A 130 -1.53 -35.43 4.10
N VAL A 131 -1.04 -36.40 3.31
CA VAL A 131 -0.01 -37.37 3.75
C VAL A 131 1.36 -36.68 3.87
N TRP A 132 1.61 -35.69 3.01
CA TRP A 132 2.83 -34.88 2.99
C TRP A 132 2.46 -33.41 3.11
N ALA A 133 3.22 -32.62 3.89
CA ALA A 133 2.90 -31.22 4.14
C ALA A 133 3.07 -30.31 2.91
N GLY A 134 3.80 -30.79 1.88
CA GLY A 134 4.10 -30.05 0.67
C GLY A 134 5.18 -28.97 0.89
N ARG A 135 5.45 -28.20 -0.15
CA ARG A 135 6.45 -27.12 -0.13
C ARG A 135 6.02 -25.97 -1.03
N CYS A 136 6.62 -24.81 -0.84
CA CYS A 136 6.53 -23.72 -1.82
C CYS A 136 7.91 -23.15 -2.10
N THR A 137 8.26 -23.07 -3.38
CA THR A 137 9.55 -22.55 -3.87
C THR A 137 9.31 -21.24 -4.61
N VAL A 138 10.03 -20.20 -4.20
CA VAL A 138 9.98 -18.87 -4.81
C VAL A 138 11.36 -18.48 -5.32
N THR A 139 11.40 -17.72 -6.42
CA THR A 139 12.62 -17.14 -6.98
C THR A 139 12.68 -15.66 -6.64
N LEU A 140 13.77 -15.24 -6.03
CA LEU A 140 14.14 -13.85 -5.81
C LEU A 140 15.30 -13.46 -6.74
N ALA A 141 15.38 -12.18 -7.08
CA ALA A 141 16.57 -11.61 -7.71
C ALA A 141 17.20 -10.57 -6.79
N LEU A 142 18.50 -10.70 -6.57
CA LEU A 142 19.34 -9.75 -5.85
C LEU A 142 20.25 -9.06 -6.86
N THR A 143 20.19 -7.74 -6.91
CA THR A 143 20.91 -6.94 -7.91
C THR A 143 21.74 -5.87 -7.21
N PRO A 144 23.08 -6.03 -7.12
CA PRO A 144 23.95 -4.98 -6.64
C PRO A 144 23.89 -3.77 -7.56
N GLU A 145 24.07 -2.57 -7.01
CA GLU A 145 24.08 -1.35 -7.81
C GLU A 145 25.11 -1.41 -8.94
N GLY A 146 24.64 -1.22 -10.18
CA GLY A 146 25.49 -1.22 -11.38
C GLY A 146 25.96 -2.61 -11.85
N GLN A 147 25.43 -3.71 -11.30
CA GLN A 147 25.76 -5.08 -11.71
C GLN A 147 24.51 -5.85 -12.18
N ASP A 148 24.72 -6.98 -12.86
CA ASP A 148 23.63 -7.88 -13.25
C ASP A 148 23.05 -8.61 -12.02
N GLY A 149 21.72 -8.75 -12.01
CA GLY A 149 21.02 -9.44 -10.94
C GLY A 149 21.27 -10.94 -10.93
N GLN A 150 21.54 -11.49 -9.75
CA GLN A 150 21.62 -12.93 -9.52
C GLN A 150 20.33 -13.44 -8.92
N LYS A 151 19.92 -14.64 -9.34
CA LYS A 151 18.67 -15.27 -8.87
C LYS A 151 18.97 -16.31 -7.80
N VAL A 152 18.07 -16.42 -6.84
CA VAL A 152 18.11 -17.44 -5.79
C VAL A 152 16.72 -18.01 -5.58
N ASP A 153 16.67 -19.33 -5.42
CA ASP A 153 15.44 -20.05 -5.10
C ASP A 153 15.42 -20.37 -3.60
N LEU A 154 14.34 -19.98 -2.93
CA LEU A 154 14.10 -20.26 -1.51
C LEU A 154 12.84 -21.12 -1.39
N THR A 155 12.91 -22.14 -0.53
CA THR A 155 11.83 -23.10 -0.37
C THR A 155 11.35 -23.15 1.08
N ILE A 156 10.07 -22.86 1.29
CA ILE A 156 9.42 -23.10 2.58
C ILE A 156 8.85 -24.53 2.60
N GLN A 157 9.42 -25.38 3.45
CA GLN A 157 9.02 -26.77 3.60
C GLN A 157 9.03 -27.17 5.09
N PRO A 158 7.92 -27.69 5.64
CA PRO A 158 7.91 -28.21 6.99
C PRO A 158 8.93 -29.34 7.17
N GLY A 159 9.78 -29.21 8.19
CA GLY A 159 10.84 -30.18 8.48
C GLY A 159 12.18 -29.92 7.78
N ASP A 160 12.26 -28.92 6.90
CA ASP A 160 13.52 -28.51 6.25
C ASP A 160 13.68 -26.98 6.23
N PRO A 161 13.97 -26.35 7.40
CA PRO A 161 14.13 -24.90 7.48
C PRO A 161 15.37 -24.39 6.72
N LYS A 162 16.36 -25.27 6.46
CA LYS A 162 17.58 -24.87 5.73
C LYS A 162 17.29 -24.52 4.27
N ALA A 163 16.26 -25.13 3.68
CA ALA A 163 15.85 -24.82 2.31
C ALA A 163 15.24 -23.41 2.15
N ALA A 164 14.84 -22.78 3.26
CA ALA A 164 14.33 -21.41 3.28
C ALA A 164 15.46 -20.37 3.38
N ILE A 165 16.72 -20.80 3.47
CA ILE A 165 17.89 -19.94 3.64
C ILE A 165 18.85 -20.18 2.47
N ALA A 166 19.37 -19.11 1.87
CA ALA A 166 20.42 -19.20 0.87
C ALA A 166 21.42 -18.05 1.00
N GLU A 167 22.67 -18.31 0.62
CA GLU A 167 23.70 -17.28 0.54
C GLU A 167 23.89 -16.83 -0.91
N LEU A 168 23.80 -15.54 -1.16
CA LEU A 168 23.99 -14.94 -2.47
C LEU A 168 24.61 -13.56 -2.33
N LEU A 169 25.64 -13.26 -3.11
CA LEU A 169 26.29 -11.93 -3.15
C LEU A 169 26.79 -11.41 -1.78
N GLY A 170 27.17 -12.32 -0.87
CA GLY A 170 27.61 -11.97 0.48
C GLY A 170 26.46 -11.62 1.45
N TYR A 171 25.22 -12.00 1.10
CA TYR A 171 24.05 -11.90 1.97
C TYR A 171 23.46 -13.29 2.20
N GLN A 172 23.07 -13.57 3.44
CA GLN A 172 22.18 -14.67 3.79
C GLN A 172 20.75 -14.16 3.65
N VAL A 173 19.99 -14.75 2.74
CA VAL A 173 18.58 -14.44 2.49
C VAL A 173 17.72 -15.53 3.09
N GLU A 174 16.79 -15.16 3.96
CA GLU A 174 15.86 -16.06 4.62
C GLU A 174 14.41 -15.77 4.22
N LEU A 175 13.67 -16.82 3.88
CA LEU A 175 12.24 -16.77 3.56
C LEU A 175 11.42 -17.17 4.78
N HIS A 176 10.79 -16.19 5.41
CA HIS A 176 9.96 -16.39 6.60
C HIS A 176 8.56 -16.89 6.28
N ALA A 177 7.93 -16.34 5.23
CA ALA A 177 6.56 -16.69 4.87
C ALA A 177 6.25 -16.49 3.40
N VAL A 178 5.33 -17.29 2.89
CA VAL A 178 4.70 -17.13 1.58
C VAL A 178 3.19 -17.03 1.78
N LYS A 179 2.56 -15.96 1.30
CA LYS A 179 1.12 -15.73 1.35
C LYS A 179 0.57 -15.56 -0.06
N PRO A 180 -0.72 -15.83 -0.31
CA PRO A 180 -1.63 -16.53 0.58
C PRO A 180 -1.23 -18.01 0.71
N HIS A 181 -1.66 -18.67 1.79
CA HIS A 181 -1.56 -20.13 1.89
C HIS A 181 -2.74 -20.76 1.11
N PRO A 182 -2.52 -21.84 0.35
CA PRO A 182 -3.61 -22.50 -0.37
C PRO A 182 -4.78 -22.88 0.54
N THR A 183 -6.00 -22.81 0.02
CA THR A 183 -7.21 -23.24 0.74
C THR A 183 -7.97 -24.26 -0.09
N LYS A 184 -8.90 -25.00 0.53
CA LYS A 184 -9.77 -25.93 -0.22
C LYS A 184 -10.54 -25.24 -1.35
N ALA A 185 -10.93 -23.97 -1.18
CA ALA A 185 -11.63 -23.19 -2.20
C ALA A 185 -10.68 -22.64 -3.28
N THR A 186 -9.42 -22.40 -2.93
CA THR A 186 -8.39 -21.89 -3.85
C THR A 186 -7.08 -22.65 -3.63
N PRO A 187 -6.96 -23.87 -4.21
CA PRO A 187 -5.77 -24.71 -4.02
C PRO A 187 -4.53 -24.17 -4.74
N GLN A 188 -4.73 -23.35 -5.77
CA GLN A 188 -3.68 -22.66 -6.52
C GLN A 188 -4.04 -21.17 -6.63
N PRO A 189 -3.56 -20.33 -5.71
CA PRO A 189 -3.73 -18.88 -5.81
C PRO A 189 -3.10 -18.32 -7.09
N ALA A 190 -3.67 -17.25 -7.64
CA ALA A 190 -3.07 -16.55 -8.77
C ALA A 190 -1.71 -15.94 -8.38
N HIS A 191 -0.71 -16.03 -9.26
CA HIS A 191 0.67 -15.59 -8.99
C HIS A 191 0.75 -14.13 -8.52
N SER A 192 -0.06 -13.24 -9.11
CA SER A 192 -0.12 -11.82 -8.76
C SER A 192 -0.60 -11.53 -7.33
N LEU A 193 -1.20 -12.51 -6.65
CA LEU A 193 -1.66 -12.37 -5.27
C LEU A 193 -0.59 -12.75 -4.26
N TYR A 194 0.53 -13.33 -4.69
CA TYR A 194 1.55 -13.78 -3.76
C TYR A 194 2.30 -12.60 -3.13
N THR A 195 2.54 -12.73 -1.84
CA THR A 195 3.50 -11.94 -1.09
C THR A 195 4.45 -12.85 -0.33
N VAL A 196 5.69 -12.41 -0.17
CA VAL A 196 6.71 -13.13 0.60
C VAL A 196 7.23 -12.23 1.71
N VAL A 197 7.49 -12.79 2.88
CA VAL A 197 8.20 -12.10 3.96
C VAL A 197 9.61 -12.65 3.96
N ILE A 198 10.59 -11.78 3.76
CA ILE A 198 12.00 -12.14 3.67
C ILE A 198 12.83 -11.28 4.62
N GLU A 199 13.98 -11.79 5.00
CA GLU A 199 15.00 -11.08 5.78
C GLU A 199 16.35 -11.31 5.13
N LEU A 200 17.20 -10.29 5.12
CA LEU A 200 18.56 -10.39 4.62
C LEU A 200 19.53 -10.06 5.75
N HIS A 201 20.56 -10.87 5.92
CA HIS A 201 21.71 -10.57 6.78
C HIS A 201 22.96 -10.51 5.93
N LYS A 202 23.90 -9.63 6.27
CA LYS A 202 25.22 -9.65 5.65
C LYS A 202 25.99 -10.87 6.15
N SER A 203 26.44 -11.74 5.24
CA SER A 203 27.29 -12.87 5.57
C SER A 203 28.63 -12.33 6.10
N ALA A 204 29.11 -12.90 7.20
CA ALA A 204 30.35 -12.50 7.88
C ALA A 204 31.60 -12.83 7.07
#